data_AF-A0A7R7EK74-F1
#
_entry.id   AF-A0A7R7EK74-F1
#
_cell.length_a   1.000
_cell.length_b   1.000
_cell.length_c   1.000
_cell.angle_alpha   90.00
_cell.angle_beta   90.00
_cell.angle_gamma   90.00
#
_symmetry.space_group_name_H-M   'P 1'
#
loop_
_entity.id
_entity.type
_entity.pdbx_description
1 polymer ?
#
loop_
_entity_poly.entity_id
_entity_poly.type
_entity_poly.pdbx_seq_one_letter_code
_entity_poly.pdbx_strand_id
1 'polypeptide(L)'
;MISVSLKNMILKDNEEYCFNPYFCFRNNDTRDSLALECSEDDEESCESSQSIIRYALDLAFPELFLRTYCKEGYAIWISRPMLNSYANHSYSPSDIFQLDEDKMDDLRRWFDLLVEYSYSTKEHIDNLVSPWNKAFNEYRNAIDSTNVEKAYMHLVAALEALFRDSNSEVQFKVTLYTSLIYSEEKMDRKRVKSLLKKAYDIRGNLMLGEIRSMKELANKEALYHDYFELKKIVSSVLYKTYGLTKEEILDLVEDNVFESHISLKRSVL
;
A
#
# COMPACT_ATOMS: atom_id res chain seq x y z
N MET A 1 -13.12 -23.55 9.15
CA MET A 1 -11.68 -23.22 8.98
C MET A 1 -11.40 -23.12 7.49
N ILE A 2 -11.01 -21.92 7.04
CA ILE A 2 -10.77 -21.59 5.64
C ILE A 2 -9.27 -21.65 5.40
N SER A 3 -8.85 -22.21 4.27
CA SER A 3 -7.43 -22.21 3.86
C SER A 3 -7.23 -21.42 2.58
N VAL A 4 -6.32 -20.46 2.62
CA VAL A 4 -5.97 -19.58 1.51
C VAL A 4 -4.53 -19.85 1.09
N SER A 5 -4.30 -20.15 -0.19
CA SER A 5 -2.96 -20.29 -0.74
C SER A 5 -2.46 -18.94 -1.28
N LEU A 6 -1.38 -18.44 -0.71
CA LEU A 6 -0.63 -17.27 -1.16
C LEU A 6 0.52 -17.75 -2.06
N LYS A 7 0.41 -17.51 -3.37
CA LYS A 7 1.44 -17.94 -4.34
C LYS A 7 2.66 -17.03 -4.28
N ASN A 8 3.83 -17.62 -4.57
CA ASN A 8 5.13 -16.97 -4.60
C ASN A 8 5.55 -16.37 -3.24
N MET A 9 5.06 -16.94 -2.14
CA MET A 9 5.44 -16.57 -0.77
C MET A 9 5.78 -17.83 0.01
N ILE A 10 6.80 -17.75 0.88
CA ILE A 10 7.19 -18.81 1.82
C ILE A 10 7.64 -18.21 3.15
N LEU A 11 7.50 -18.94 4.24
CA LEU A 11 8.18 -18.66 5.51
C LEU A 11 9.65 -19.07 5.38
N LYS A 12 10.53 -18.15 5.76
CA LYS A 12 11.96 -18.36 5.87
C LYS A 12 12.26 -18.95 7.25
N ASP A 13 13.08 -19.99 7.28
CA ASP A 13 13.60 -20.60 8.51
C ASP A 13 12.55 -21.20 9.47
N ASN A 14 11.25 -21.13 9.14
CA ASN A 14 10.14 -21.68 9.91
C ASN A 14 9.18 -22.48 9.01
N GLU A 15 8.62 -23.56 9.52
CA GLU A 15 7.56 -24.33 8.81
C GLU A 15 6.17 -23.72 9.04
N GLU A 16 5.98 -23.11 10.21
CA GLU A 16 4.71 -22.54 10.66
C GLU A 16 4.97 -21.25 11.46
N TYR A 17 4.05 -20.30 11.33
CA TYR A 17 3.97 -19.10 12.16
C TYR A 17 2.51 -18.77 12.47
N CYS A 18 2.12 -18.88 13.74
CA CYS A 18 0.80 -18.44 14.18
C CYS A 18 0.83 -16.97 14.57
N PHE A 19 0.12 -16.17 13.78
CA PHE A 19 0.09 -14.72 13.90
C PHE A 19 -0.77 -14.29 15.10
N ASN A 20 -1.90 -14.94 15.28
CA ASN A 20 -2.79 -14.87 16.43
C ASN A 20 -3.60 -16.19 16.52
N PRO A 21 -4.54 -16.36 17.46
CA PRO A 21 -5.36 -17.57 17.55
C PRO A 21 -6.24 -17.87 16.32
N TYR A 22 -6.45 -16.87 15.44
CA TYR A 22 -7.34 -16.94 14.29
C TYR A 22 -6.58 -17.15 12.96
N PHE A 23 -5.30 -16.78 12.89
CA PHE A 23 -4.50 -16.81 11.67
C PHE A 23 -3.16 -17.53 11.89
N CYS A 24 -2.93 -18.60 11.13
CA CYS A 24 -1.65 -19.30 11.09
C CYS A 24 -1.14 -19.44 9.65
N PHE A 25 0.13 -19.14 9.44
CA PHE A 25 0.84 -19.31 8.20
C PHE A 25 1.63 -20.62 8.23
N ARG A 26 1.54 -21.42 7.16
CA ARG A 26 2.27 -22.68 7.01
C ARG A 26 2.84 -22.81 5.61
N ASN A 27 4.09 -23.24 5.50
CA ASN A 27 4.64 -23.58 4.19
C ASN A 27 3.87 -24.77 3.60
N ASN A 28 3.39 -24.64 2.35
CA ASN A 28 2.81 -25.79 1.66
C ASN A 28 3.92 -26.75 1.20
N ASP A 29 3.58 -28.02 1.07
CA ASP A 29 4.46 -29.04 0.48
C ASP A 29 4.93 -28.67 -0.94
N THR A 30 4.14 -27.86 -1.65
CA THR A 30 4.55 -27.23 -2.91
C THR A 30 5.44 -26.02 -2.62
N ARG A 31 6.72 -26.09 -3.01
CA ARG A 31 7.82 -25.16 -2.70
C ARG A 31 7.62 -23.66 -3.00
N ASP A 32 6.49 -23.25 -3.57
CA ASP A 32 6.26 -21.90 -4.09
C ASP A 32 4.97 -21.26 -3.55
N SER A 33 4.45 -21.73 -2.41
CA SER A 33 3.28 -21.10 -1.79
C SER A 33 3.19 -21.27 -0.28
N LEU A 34 2.54 -20.29 0.33
CA LEU A 34 2.24 -20.27 1.76
C LEU A 34 0.74 -20.51 1.94
N ALA A 35 0.37 -21.39 2.86
CA ALA A 35 -1.00 -21.52 3.33
C ALA A 35 -1.23 -20.52 4.47
N LEU A 36 -2.31 -19.76 4.39
CA LEU A 36 -2.89 -19.01 5.50
C LEU A 36 -4.17 -19.74 5.93
N GLU A 37 -4.12 -20.31 7.12
CA GLU A 37 -5.27 -20.91 7.79
C GLU A 37 -6.00 -19.82 8.57
N CYS A 38 -7.27 -19.60 8.22
CA CYS A 38 -8.16 -18.67 8.89
C CYS A 38 -9.20 -19.47 9.68
N SER A 39 -9.40 -19.13 10.96
CA SER A 39 -10.62 -19.50 11.67
C SER A 39 -11.84 -18.85 11.02
N GLU A 40 -13.03 -19.29 11.41
CA GLU A 40 -14.24 -18.54 11.05
C GLU A 40 -14.22 -17.17 11.74
N ASP A 41 -14.78 -16.17 11.05
CA ASP A 41 -14.90 -14.81 11.57
C ASP A 41 -15.80 -14.87 12.82
N ASP A 42 -15.25 -14.41 13.93
CA ASP A 42 -16.01 -14.07 15.12
C ASP A 42 -16.49 -12.62 14.93
N GLU A 43 -17.77 -12.43 14.61
CA GLU A 43 -18.34 -11.11 14.26
C GLU A 43 -18.13 -10.06 15.36
N GLU A 44 -17.94 -10.49 16.61
CA GLU A 44 -17.66 -9.63 17.76
C GLU A 44 -16.18 -9.15 17.80
N SER A 45 -15.26 -9.91 17.19
CA SER A 45 -13.81 -9.70 17.25
C SER A 45 -13.23 -9.22 15.91
N CYS A 46 -12.69 -7.99 15.89
CA CYS A 46 -11.99 -7.47 14.71
C CYS A 46 -10.74 -8.31 14.37
N GLU A 47 -10.10 -8.91 15.38
CA GLU A 47 -8.88 -9.71 15.29
C GLU A 47 -9.08 -11.02 14.51
N SER A 48 -10.33 -11.44 14.33
CA SER A 48 -10.69 -12.61 13.50
C SER A 48 -10.96 -12.24 12.03
N SER A 49 -11.03 -10.94 11.70
CA SER A 49 -11.49 -10.49 10.39
C SER A 49 -10.53 -10.82 9.26
N GLN A 50 -10.98 -11.66 8.33
CA GLN A 50 -10.22 -11.98 7.11
C GLN A 50 -9.92 -10.74 6.24
N SER A 51 -10.76 -9.71 6.32
CA SER A 51 -10.53 -8.44 5.61
C SER A 51 -9.30 -7.72 6.11
N ILE A 52 -9.17 -7.66 7.44
CA ILE A 52 -8.08 -6.93 8.09
C ILE A 52 -6.75 -7.60 7.76
N ILE A 53 -6.64 -8.92 7.88
CA ILE A 53 -5.38 -9.62 7.53
C ILE A 53 -5.05 -9.51 6.03
N ARG A 54 -6.05 -9.57 5.14
CA ARG A 54 -5.83 -9.38 3.69
C ARG A 54 -5.22 -8.01 3.39
N TYR A 55 -5.77 -6.94 3.98
CA TYR A 55 -5.27 -5.59 3.77
C TYR A 55 -3.94 -5.33 4.48
N ALA A 56 -3.73 -5.92 5.66
CA ALA A 56 -2.44 -5.88 6.34
C ALA A 56 -1.33 -6.48 5.47
N LEU A 57 -1.59 -7.62 4.79
CA LEU A 57 -0.65 -8.20 3.84
C LEU A 57 -0.32 -7.27 2.66
N ASP A 58 -1.32 -6.58 2.08
CA ASP A 58 -1.08 -5.65 0.97
C ASP A 58 -0.33 -4.37 1.38
N LEU A 59 -0.50 -3.93 2.64
CA LEU A 59 0.16 -2.75 3.20
C LEU A 59 1.58 -3.05 3.68
N ALA A 60 1.79 -4.21 4.30
CA ALA A 60 3.09 -4.66 4.78
C ALA A 60 4.01 -5.04 3.62
N PHE A 61 3.47 -5.62 2.54
CA PHE A 61 4.24 -6.08 1.39
C PHE A 61 3.79 -5.38 0.09
N PRO A 62 3.93 -4.04 0.00
CA PRO A 62 3.45 -3.26 -1.12
C PRO A 62 4.12 -3.63 -2.45
N GLU A 63 5.34 -4.17 -2.41
CA GLU A 63 6.12 -4.66 -3.55
C GLU A 63 5.55 -5.93 -4.19
N LEU A 64 4.60 -6.59 -3.52
CA LEU A 64 4.00 -7.81 -4.02
C LEU A 64 2.66 -7.56 -4.70
N PHE A 65 2.42 -8.37 -5.71
CA PHE A 65 1.08 -8.66 -6.18
C PHE A 65 0.61 -9.96 -5.52
N LEU A 66 -0.27 -9.84 -4.52
CA LEU A 66 -0.74 -10.99 -3.75
C LEU A 66 -1.67 -11.87 -4.59
N ARG A 67 -1.15 -13.02 -5.00
CA ARG A 67 -1.87 -14.03 -5.78
C ARG A 67 -2.45 -15.05 -4.82
N THR A 68 -3.72 -14.88 -4.52
CA THR A 68 -4.47 -15.72 -3.60
C THR A 68 -5.30 -16.75 -4.37
N TYR A 69 -5.36 -17.97 -3.84
CA TYR A 69 -6.30 -19.01 -4.26
C TYR A 69 -7.00 -19.57 -3.04
N CYS A 70 -8.34 -19.53 -3.04
CA CYS A 70 -9.18 -20.12 -2.02
C CYS A 70 -10.21 -21.04 -2.69
N LYS A 71 -10.27 -22.30 -2.27
CA LYS A 71 -11.14 -23.31 -2.87
C LYS A 71 -12.63 -22.99 -2.68
N GLU A 72 -12.97 -22.30 -1.61
CA GLU A 72 -14.34 -22.02 -1.18
C GLU A 72 -14.92 -20.75 -1.83
N GLY A 73 -14.14 -20.02 -2.63
CA GLY A 73 -14.64 -18.90 -3.44
C GLY A 73 -14.95 -17.63 -2.65
N TYR A 74 -14.36 -17.43 -1.47
CA TYR A 74 -14.51 -16.21 -0.68
C TYR A 74 -14.06 -14.97 -1.47
N ALA A 75 -15.00 -14.05 -1.70
CA ALA A 75 -14.80 -12.88 -2.56
C ALA A 75 -13.57 -12.04 -2.18
N ILE A 76 -13.27 -11.95 -0.88
CA ILE A 76 -12.16 -11.17 -0.35
C ILE A 76 -10.77 -11.72 -0.70
N TRP A 77 -10.70 -13.03 -0.99
CA TRP A 77 -9.48 -13.72 -1.38
C TRP A 77 -9.41 -13.96 -2.90
N ILE A 78 -10.31 -13.36 -3.70
CA ILE A 78 -10.24 -13.47 -5.15
C ILE A 78 -9.20 -12.49 -5.68
N SER A 79 -8.03 -13.00 -6.10
CA SER A 79 -7.05 -12.20 -6.84
C SER A 79 -7.47 -12.06 -8.30
N ARG A 80 -7.41 -10.84 -8.84
CA ARG A 80 -7.63 -10.55 -10.27
C ARG A 80 -6.31 -10.13 -10.90
N PRO A 81 -5.86 -10.75 -12.01
CA PRO A 81 -4.57 -10.39 -12.60
C PRO A 81 -4.52 -8.89 -12.90
N MET A 82 -3.44 -8.23 -12.51
CA MET A 82 -3.18 -6.84 -12.87
C MET A 82 -2.87 -6.79 -14.37
N LEU A 83 -3.76 -6.18 -15.14
CA LEU A 83 -3.61 -6.03 -16.58
C LEU A 83 -3.05 -4.65 -16.91
N ASN A 84 -2.28 -4.61 -17.99
CA ASN A 84 -1.97 -3.39 -18.69
C ASN A 84 -2.91 -3.31 -19.90
N SER A 85 -3.78 -2.30 -19.95
CA SER A 85 -4.80 -2.23 -21.02
C SER A 85 -4.21 -1.90 -22.40
N TYR A 86 -2.94 -1.55 -22.47
CA TYR A 86 -2.26 -1.16 -23.70
C TYR A 86 -1.23 -2.18 -24.18
N ALA A 87 -0.93 -3.20 -23.37
CA ALA A 87 -0.05 -4.29 -23.72
C ALA A 87 -0.73 -5.62 -23.37
N ASN A 88 -0.90 -6.51 -24.36
CA ASN A 88 -1.62 -7.80 -24.25
C ASN A 88 -0.91 -8.85 -23.37
N HIS A 89 -0.39 -8.44 -22.22
CA HIS A 89 0.29 -9.27 -21.23
C HIS A 89 -0.15 -8.87 -19.82
N SER A 90 -0.30 -9.87 -18.96
CA SER A 90 -0.57 -9.68 -17.53
C SER A 90 0.75 -9.62 -16.76
N TYR A 91 0.78 -8.93 -15.62
CA TYR A 91 1.93 -8.99 -14.73
C TYR A 91 2.08 -10.41 -14.17
N SER A 92 3.28 -10.99 -14.31
CA SER A 92 3.63 -12.28 -13.73
C SER A 92 4.94 -12.14 -12.95
N PRO A 93 4.89 -12.09 -11.61
CA PRO A 93 6.11 -12.09 -10.80
C PRO A 93 6.80 -13.46 -10.91
N SER A 94 8.12 -13.47 -11.08
CA SER A 94 8.94 -14.69 -11.16
C SER A 94 9.51 -15.12 -9.82
N ASP A 95 9.63 -14.19 -8.86
CA ASP A 95 10.46 -14.40 -7.68
C ASP A 95 9.64 -14.83 -6.47
N ILE A 96 10.21 -15.74 -5.68
CA ILE A 96 9.63 -16.20 -4.42
C ILE A 96 9.98 -15.18 -3.32
N PHE A 97 8.96 -14.65 -2.67
CA PHE A 97 9.10 -13.77 -1.52
C PHE A 97 9.25 -14.57 -0.23
N GLN A 98 10.29 -14.26 0.54
CA GLN A 98 10.61 -14.96 1.79
C GLN A 98 10.22 -14.11 3.00
N LEU A 99 9.30 -14.61 3.82
CA LEU A 99 8.87 -14.03 5.08
C LEU A 99 9.80 -14.48 6.20
N ASP A 100 10.67 -13.58 6.64
CA ASP A 100 11.45 -13.69 7.87
C ASP A 100 10.74 -12.96 9.02
N GLU A 101 11.33 -13.02 10.22
CA GLU A 101 10.78 -12.43 11.44
C GLU A 101 10.48 -10.93 11.30
N ASP A 102 11.42 -10.15 10.73
CA ASP A 102 11.24 -8.72 10.49
C ASP A 102 9.99 -8.42 9.63
N LYS A 103 9.75 -9.22 8.58
CA LYS A 103 8.56 -9.07 7.73
C LYS A 103 7.28 -9.49 8.44
N MET A 104 7.35 -10.46 9.35
CA MET A 104 6.20 -10.84 10.17
C MET A 104 5.87 -9.76 11.19
N ASP A 105 6.88 -9.04 11.71
CA ASP A 105 6.68 -7.88 12.57
C ASP A 105 6.09 -6.68 11.80
N ASP A 106 6.51 -6.45 10.55
CA ASP A 106 5.86 -5.47 9.66
C ASP A 106 4.38 -5.77 9.46
N LEU A 107 4.05 -7.04 9.20
CA LEU A 107 2.67 -7.50 9.06
C LEU A 107 1.89 -7.29 10.36
N ARG A 108 2.49 -7.59 11.51
CA ARG A 108 1.88 -7.40 12.84
C ARG A 108 1.53 -5.95 13.10
N ARG A 109 2.47 -5.04 12.87
CA ARG A 109 2.24 -3.60 13.05
C ARG A 109 1.08 -3.07 12.20
N TRP A 110 0.99 -3.50 10.95
CA TRP A 110 -0.12 -3.12 10.09
C TRP A 110 -1.45 -3.72 10.52
N PHE A 111 -1.45 -4.99 10.91
CA PHE A 111 -2.64 -5.66 11.39
C PHE A 111 -3.20 -4.98 12.63
N ASP A 112 -2.35 -4.73 13.64
CA ASP A 112 -2.76 -4.12 14.90
C ASP A 112 -3.35 -2.71 14.65
N LEU A 113 -2.71 -1.91 13.79
CA LEU A 113 -3.23 -0.60 13.36
C LEU A 113 -4.60 -0.71 12.71
N LEU A 114 -4.82 -1.70 11.84
CA LEU A 114 -6.09 -1.90 11.17
C LEU A 114 -7.18 -2.45 12.10
N VAL A 115 -6.81 -3.23 13.13
CA VAL A 115 -7.72 -3.65 14.20
C VAL A 115 -8.18 -2.42 14.99
N GLU A 116 -7.25 -1.57 15.43
CA GLU A 116 -7.54 -0.31 16.13
C GLU A 116 -8.44 0.60 15.28
N TYR A 117 -8.11 0.76 14.00
CA TYR A 117 -8.93 1.47 13.03
C TYR A 117 -10.35 0.90 12.91
N SER A 118 -10.49 -0.43 12.90
CA SER A 118 -11.79 -1.09 12.77
C SER A 118 -12.66 -0.93 14.02
N TYR A 119 -12.05 -0.96 15.21
CA TYR A 119 -12.77 -0.65 16.46
C TYR A 119 -13.21 0.81 16.52
N SER A 120 -12.31 1.75 16.25
CA SER A 120 -12.63 3.19 16.29
C SER A 120 -13.73 3.61 15.30
N THR A 121 -13.84 2.94 14.14
CA THR A 121 -14.89 3.20 13.16
C THR A 121 -16.23 2.54 13.51
N LYS A 122 -16.24 1.38 14.20
CA LYS A 122 -17.46 0.78 14.77
C LYS A 122 -18.07 1.67 15.87
N GLU A 123 -17.23 2.29 16.69
CA GLU A 123 -17.67 3.11 17.84
C GLU A 123 -18.07 4.55 17.44
N HIS A 124 -17.43 5.12 16.41
CA HIS A 124 -17.63 6.51 16.00
C HIS A 124 -17.96 6.64 14.51
N ILE A 125 -19.26 6.62 14.17
CA ILE A 125 -19.75 6.80 12.80
C ILE A 125 -19.26 8.13 12.18
N ASP A 126 -19.05 9.18 12.98
CA ASP A 126 -18.57 10.49 12.50
C ASP A 126 -17.09 10.47 12.04
N ASN A 127 -16.30 9.45 12.40
CA ASN A 127 -14.92 9.28 11.92
C ASN A 127 -14.82 8.89 10.44
N LEU A 128 -15.94 8.54 9.78
CA LEU A 128 -15.98 8.12 8.36
C LEU A 128 -15.44 9.18 7.36
N VAL A 129 -15.23 10.43 7.77
CA VAL A 129 -14.81 11.54 6.88
C VAL A 129 -13.34 11.94 7.05
N SER A 130 -12.54 11.21 7.84
CA SER A 130 -11.11 11.49 8.00
C SER A 130 -10.35 11.44 6.65
N PRO A 131 -9.40 12.38 6.39
CA PRO A 131 -8.47 12.31 5.26
C PRO A 131 -7.79 10.95 5.13
N TRP A 132 -7.41 10.34 6.25
CA TRP A 132 -6.76 9.04 6.28
C TRP A 132 -7.69 7.94 5.77
N ASN A 133 -8.95 7.93 6.18
CA ASN A 133 -9.93 6.92 5.75
C ASN A 133 -10.16 6.98 4.24
N LYS A 134 -10.25 8.20 3.69
CA LYS A 134 -10.34 8.41 2.24
C LYS A 134 -9.09 7.89 1.54
N ALA A 135 -7.92 8.20 2.07
CA ALA A 135 -6.65 7.74 1.51
C ALA A 135 -6.51 6.22 1.54
N PHE A 136 -6.86 5.58 2.64
CA PHE A 136 -6.85 4.13 2.79
C PHE A 136 -7.84 3.45 1.84
N ASN A 137 -9.05 4.00 1.68
CA ASN A 137 -10.03 3.48 0.72
C ASN A 137 -9.54 3.59 -0.73
N GLU A 138 -8.90 4.70 -1.10
CA GLU A 138 -8.27 4.84 -2.41
C GLU A 138 -7.11 3.84 -2.59
N TYR A 139 -6.30 3.58 -1.56
CA TYR A 139 -5.28 2.53 -1.62
C TYR A 139 -5.89 1.14 -1.87
N ARG A 140 -6.99 0.80 -1.18
CA ARG A 140 -7.74 -0.45 -1.41
C ARG A 140 -8.28 -0.54 -2.84
N ASN A 141 -8.87 0.54 -3.35
CA ASN A 141 -9.33 0.60 -4.74
C ASN A 141 -8.19 0.39 -5.75
N ALA A 142 -6.98 0.85 -5.44
CA ALA A 142 -5.80 0.61 -6.27
C ALA A 142 -5.38 -0.86 -6.31
N ILE A 143 -5.53 -1.60 -5.20
CA ILE A 143 -5.22 -3.03 -5.13
C ILE A 143 -6.26 -3.86 -5.88
N ASP A 144 -7.55 -3.52 -5.73
CA ASP A 144 -8.65 -4.23 -6.37
C ASP A 144 -8.82 -3.88 -7.86
N SER A 145 -8.08 -2.88 -8.33
CA SER A 145 -8.07 -2.47 -9.73
C SER A 145 -7.50 -3.59 -10.62
N THR A 146 -8.26 -3.96 -11.65
CA THR A 146 -7.81 -4.95 -12.66
C THR A 146 -6.88 -4.35 -13.71
N ASN A 147 -6.61 -3.05 -13.61
CA ASN A 147 -5.90 -2.28 -14.60
C ASN A 147 -4.91 -1.36 -13.87
N VAL A 148 -3.64 -1.42 -14.27
CA VAL A 148 -2.56 -0.68 -13.61
C VAL A 148 -2.76 0.83 -13.73
N GLU A 149 -3.27 1.34 -14.85
CA GLU A 149 -3.53 2.77 -15.04
C GLU A 149 -4.59 3.32 -14.05
N LYS A 150 -5.66 2.56 -13.81
CA LYS A 150 -6.66 2.87 -12.77
C LYS A 150 -6.04 2.79 -11.39
N ALA A 151 -5.18 1.81 -11.14
CA ALA A 151 -4.47 1.69 -9.89
C ALA A 151 -3.61 2.93 -9.59
N TYR A 152 -2.92 3.49 -10.60
CA TYR A 152 -2.20 4.76 -10.48
C TYR A 152 -3.12 5.91 -10.08
N MET A 153 -4.29 6.03 -10.72
CA MET A 153 -5.25 7.09 -10.38
C MET A 153 -5.65 7.05 -8.91
N HIS A 154 -5.94 5.85 -8.40
CA HIS A 154 -6.31 5.62 -7.02
C HIS A 154 -5.15 5.92 -6.05
N LEU A 155 -3.91 5.49 -6.35
CA LEU A 155 -2.75 5.81 -5.51
C LEU A 155 -2.47 7.32 -5.44
N VAL A 156 -2.62 8.05 -6.54
CA VAL A 156 -2.48 9.52 -6.54
C VAL A 156 -3.64 10.17 -5.77
N ALA A 157 -4.87 9.66 -5.92
CA ALA A 157 -6.03 10.14 -5.18
C ALA A 157 -5.88 9.91 -3.67
N ALA A 158 -5.24 8.82 -3.25
CA ALA A 158 -4.93 8.55 -1.85
C ALA A 158 -4.04 9.65 -1.24
N LEU A 159 -2.98 10.04 -1.94
CA LEU A 159 -2.10 11.13 -1.49
C LEU A 159 -2.79 12.49 -1.52
N GLU A 160 -3.66 12.74 -2.51
CA GLU A 160 -4.50 13.94 -2.52
C GLU A 160 -5.47 13.98 -1.34
N ALA A 161 -6.03 12.85 -0.93
CA ALA A 161 -6.93 12.83 0.22
C ALA A 161 -6.22 13.32 1.49
N LEU A 162 -4.95 12.99 1.67
CA LEU A 162 -4.12 13.44 2.80
C LEU A 162 -3.71 14.91 2.68
N PHE A 163 -3.20 15.31 1.51
CA PHE A 163 -2.45 16.57 1.38
C PHE A 163 -3.15 17.67 0.60
N ARG A 164 -4.28 17.37 -0.06
CA ARG A 164 -4.95 18.37 -0.88
C ARG A 164 -5.48 19.50 -0.01
N ASP A 165 -5.17 20.70 -0.47
CA ASP A 165 -5.76 21.93 0.01
C ASP A 165 -6.51 22.62 -1.15
N SER A 166 -7.36 23.60 -0.83
CA SER A 166 -8.25 24.33 -1.76
C SER A 166 -7.53 25.13 -2.87
N ASN A 167 -6.20 25.14 -2.87
CA ASN A 167 -5.35 25.96 -3.74
C ASN A 167 -4.98 25.28 -5.08
N SER A 168 -4.61 26.09 -6.07
CA SER A 168 -4.36 25.71 -7.48
C SER A 168 -3.07 24.90 -7.76
N GLU A 169 -2.23 24.64 -6.76
CA GLU A 169 -0.93 23.95 -6.92
C GLU A 169 -0.91 22.53 -6.32
N VAL A 170 -2.01 21.78 -6.48
CA VAL A 170 -2.20 20.45 -5.85
C VAL A 170 -1.04 19.50 -6.16
N GLN A 171 -0.65 19.35 -7.42
CA GLN A 171 0.43 18.43 -7.82
C GLN A 171 1.76 18.77 -7.13
N PHE A 172 2.14 20.05 -7.09
CA PHE A 172 3.42 20.45 -6.49
C PHE A 172 3.43 20.18 -4.99
N LYS A 173 2.36 20.56 -4.28
CA LYS A 173 2.25 20.36 -2.82
C LYS A 173 2.22 18.88 -2.47
N VAL A 174 1.36 18.09 -3.11
CA VAL A 174 1.23 16.65 -2.85
C VAL A 174 2.56 15.94 -3.09
N THR A 175 3.23 16.22 -4.22
CA THR A 175 4.52 15.59 -4.53
C THR A 175 5.62 15.98 -3.53
N LEU A 176 5.64 17.23 -3.06
CA LEU A 176 6.60 17.71 -2.08
C LEU A 176 6.34 17.11 -0.69
N TYR A 177 5.12 17.24 -0.17
CA TYR A 177 4.75 16.79 1.17
C TYR A 177 4.89 15.29 1.31
N THR A 178 4.43 14.53 0.31
CA THR A 178 4.63 13.07 0.27
C THR A 178 6.12 12.72 0.33
N SER A 179 6.98 13.42 -0.43
CA SER A 179 8.41 13.13 -0.42
C SER A 179 9.06 13.40 0.93
N LEU A 180 8.65 14.48 1.61
CA LEU A 180 9.17 14.88 2.92
C LEU A 180 8.76 13.91 4.03
N ILE A 181 7.50 13.49 4.05
CA ILE A 181 7.00 12.50 5.01
C ILE A 181 7.60 11.12 4.74
N TYR A 182 7.75 10.74 3.47
CA TYR A 182 8.24 9.41 3.10
C TYR A 182 9.66 9.15 3.60
N SER A 183 10.60 10.08 3.43
CA SER A 183 12.01 9.87 3.78
C SER A 183 12.67 11.16 4.27
N GLU A 184 13.60 11.02 5.19
CA GLU A 184 14.51 12.10 5.63
C GLU A 184 15.67 12.31 4.65
N GLU A 185 16.00 11.29 3.86
CA GLU A 185 17.14 11.30 2.94
C GLU A 185 16.84 12.14 1.69
N LYS A 186 17.69 13.14 1.43
CA LYS A 186 17.51 14.09 0.32
C LYS A 186 17.42 13.39 -1.04
N MET A 187 18.19 12.33 -1.26
CA MET A 187 18.19 11.60 -2.52
C MET A 187 16.89 10.83 -2.73
N ASP A 188 16.36 10.21 -1.67
CA ASP A 188 15.06 9.54 -1.70
C ASP A 188 13.91 10.54 -1.89
N ARG A 189 13.94 11.68 -1.20
CA ARG A 189 12.97 12.77 -1.40
C ARG A 189 12.89 13.17 -2.87
N LYS A 190 14.04 13.36 -3.53
CA LYS A 190 14.10 13.70 -4.97
C LYS A 190 13.55 12.59 -5.85
N ARG A 191 13.92 11.34 -5.58
CA ARG A 191 13.45 10.15 -6.32
C ARG A 191 11.92 10.04 -6.25
N VAL A 192 11.37 10.11 -5.04
CA VAL A 192 9.93 10.04 -4.77
C VAL A 192 9.19 11.18 -5.47
N LYS A 193 9.69 12.42 -5.34
CA LYS A 193 9.08 13.58 -6.01
C LYS A 193 9.04 13.40 -7.54
N SER A 194 10.11 12.87 -8.13
CA SER A 194 10.17 12.59 -9.57
C SER A 194 9.18 11.51 -9.99
N LEU A 195 9.08 10.42 -9.22
CA LEU A 195 8.14 9.33 -9.49
C LEU A 195 6.68 9.81 -9.39
N LEU A 196 6.35 10.57 -8.36
CA LEU A 196 5.00 11.13 -8.18
C LEU A 196 4.64 12.11 -9.31
N LYS A 197 5.60 12.93 -9.77
CA LYS A 197 5.36 13.79 -10.94
C LYS A 197 4.99 12.96 -12.17
N LYS A 198 5.72 11.87 -12.44
CA LYS A 198 5.39 10.93 -13.52
C LYS A 198 4.00 10.30 -13.34
N ALA A 199 3.63 9.93 -12.12
CA ALA A 199 2.30 9.40 -11.81
C ALA A 199 1.17 10.41 -12.11
N TYR A 200 1.39 11.69 -11.79
CA TYR A 200 0.49 12.77 -12.16
C TYR A 200 0.38 12.98 -13.67
N ASP A 201 1.49 12.90 -14.40
CA ASP A 201 1.50 13.00 -15.86
C ASP A 201 0.70 11.83 -16.50
N ILE A 202 0.86 10.62 -15.98
CA ILE A 202 0.06 9.44 -16.38
C ILE A 202 -1.44 9.70 -16.13
N ARG A 203 -1.81 10.15 -14.92
CA ARG A 203 -3.20 10.50 -14.58
C ARG A 203 -3.76 11.59 -15.51
N GLY A 204 -2.98 12.62 -15.80
CA GLY A 204 -3.37 13.70 -16.72
C GLY A 204 -3.67 13.18 -18.13
N ASN A 205 -2.76 12.37 -18.69
CA ASN A 205 -2.93 11.76 -20.01
C ASN A 205 -4.15 10.83 -20.08
N LEU A 206 -4.42 10.07 -19.01
CA LEU A 206 -5.62 9.22 -18.90
C LEU A 206 -6.90 10.05 -18.89
N MET A 207 -6.95 11.13 -18.10
CA MET A 207 -8.13 11.99 -18.01
C MET A 207 -8.41 12.74 -19.32
N LEU A 208 -7.35 13.10 -20.08
CA LEU A 208 -7.46 13.77 -21.38
C LEU A 208 -7.69 12.81 -22.56
N GLY A 209 -7.63 11.49 -22.33
CA GLY A 209 -7.82 10.49 -23.38
C GLY A 209 -6.67 10.43 -24.41
N GLU A 210 -5.44 10.77 -24.01
CA GLU A 210 -4.27 10.75 -24.89
C GLU A 210 -3.72 9.33 -25.14
N ILE A 211 -4.48 8.53 -25.89
CA ILE A 211 -4.24 7.10 -26.09
C ILE A 211 -2.86 6.79 -26.70
N ARG A 212 -2.33 7.67 -27.57
CA ARG A 212 -1.01 7.46 -28.20
C ARG A 212 0.14 7.60 -27.18
N SER A 213 0.15 8.71 -26.43
CA SER A 213 1.09 8.96 -25.35
C SER A 213 1.05 7.84 -24.29
N MET A 214 -0.16 7.35 -23.97
CA MET A 214 -0.36 6.25 -23.03
C MET A 214 0.17 4.91 -23.55
N LYS A 215 -0.03 4.56 -24.83
CA LYS A 215 0.54 3.32 -25.40
C LYS A 215 2.06 3.29 -25.34
N GLU A 216 2.72 4.42 -25.56
CA GLU A 216 4.19 4.53 -25.50
C GLU A 216 4.74 4.44 -24.06
N LEU A 217 4.01 4.98 -23.08
CA LEU A 217 4.33 4.86 -21.66
C LEU A 217 4.04 3.45 -21.12
N ALA A 218 2.92 2.86 -21.55
CA ALA A 218 2.41 1.61 -21.02
C ALA A 218 3.10 0.37 -21.61
N ASN A 219 3.69 0.43 -22.80
CA ASN A 219 4.48 -0.68 -23.35
C ASN A 219 5.81 -0.97 -22.61
N LYS A 220 6.06 -0.33 -21.47
CA LYS A 220 7.30 -0.48 -20.71
C LYS A 220 7.05 -1.30 -19.45
N GLU A 221 7.85 -2.34 -19.21
CA GLU A 221 7.89 -3.09 -17.94
C GLU A 221 8.06 -2.16 -16.72
N ALA A 222 8.70 -1.00 -16.92
CA ALA A 222 8.84 0.06 -15.93
C ALA A 222 7.50 0.54 -15.32
N LEU A 223 6.36 0.37 -16.00
CA LEU A 223 5.06 0.78 -15.47
C LEU A 223 4.65 -0.01 -14.21
N TYR A 224 4.90 -1.32 -14.21
CA TYR A 224 4.61 -2.17 -13.06
C TYR A 224 5.60 -1.93 -11.92
N HIS A 225 6.87 -1.76 -12.23
CA HIS A 225 7.88 -1.38 -11.24
C HIS A 225 7.49 -0.07 -10.53
N ASP A 226 7.15 0.96 -11.29
CA ASP A 226 6.74 2.25 -10.74
C ASP A 226 5.42 2.16 -9.96
N TYR A 227 4.52 1.25 -10.32
CA TYR A 227 3.30 0.96 -9.56
C TYR A 227 3.61 0.42 -8.16
N PHE A 228 4.48 -0.59 -8.07
CA PHE A 228 4.88 -1.17 -6.77
C PHE A 228 5.64 -0.15 -5.92
N GLU A 229 6.50 0.66 -6.53
CA GLU A 229 7.16 1.77 -5.84
C GLU A 229 6.16 2.81 -5.32
N LEU A 230 5.12 3.14 -6.08
CA LEU A 230 4.05 4.01 -5.61
C LEU A 230 3.25 3.38 -4.47
N LYS A 231 2.90 2.09 -4.55
CA LYS A 231 2.25 1.39 -3.44
C LYS A 231 3.09 1.51 -2.16
N LYS A 232 4.41 1.31 -2.27
CA LYS A 232 5.34 1.41 -1.15
C LYS A 232 5.36 2.81 -0.54
N ILE A 233 5.37 3.84 -1.38
CA ILE A 233 5.30 5.23 -0.93
C ILE A 233 3.98 5.50 -0.20
N VAL A 234 2.84 5.13 -0.80
CA VAL A 234 1.52 5.38 -0.21
C VAL A 234 1.34 4.61 1.09
N SER A 235 1.73 3.34 1.15
CA SER A 235 1.69 2.53 2.38
C SER A 235 2.51 3.19 3.50
N SER A 236 3.76 3.57 3.22
CA SER A 236 4.61 4.25 4.21
C SER A 236 4.02 5.58 4.70
N VAL A 237 3.46 6.39 3.79
CA VAL A 237 2.81 7.64 4.17
C VAL A 237 1.54 7.40 4.98
N LEU A 238 0.72 6.40 4.62
CA LEU A 238 -0.46 6.02 5.41
C LEU A 238 -0.06 5.63 6.83
N TYR A 239 1.00 4.84 7.00
CA TYR A 239 1.48 4.44 8.33
C TYR A 239 1.88 5.66 9.16
N LYS A 240 2.70 6.56 8.59
CA LYS A 240 3.23 7.75 9.27
C LYS A 240 2.17 8.81 9.59
N THR A 241 1.01 8.75 8.94
CA THR A 241 -0.07 9.75 9.10
C THR A 241 -1.31 9.19 9.79
N TYR A 242 -1.29 7.91 10.20
CA TYR A 242 -2.40 7.33 10.95
C TYR A 242 -2.60 8.04 12.29
N GLY A 243 -3.87 8.28 12.64
CA GLY A 243 -4.24 8.98 13.88
C GLY A 243 -3.99 10.50 13.87
N LEU A 244 -3.31 11.03 12.86
CA LEU A 244 -3.01 12.47 12.76
C LEU A 244 -4.17 13.25 12.13
N THR A 245 -4.43 14.43 12.69
CA THR A 245 -5.25 15.47 12.08
C THR A 245 -4.54 16.09 10.88
N LYS A 246 -5.27 16.87 10.08
CA LYS A 246 -4.68 17.53 8.91
C LYS A 246 -3.62 18.55 9.33
N GLU A 247 -3.86 19.25 10.42
CA GLU A 247 -2.94 20.21 11.02
C GLU A 247 -1.64 19.51 11.45
N GLU A 248 -1.72 18.40 12.18
CA GLU A 248 -0.53 17.63 12.61
C GLU A 248 0.25 17.05 11.42
N ILE A 249 -0.43 16.63 10.35
CA ILE A 249 0.23 16.20 9.11
C ILE A 249 1.03 17.35 8.48
N LEU A 250 0.51 18.58 8.52
CA LEU A 250 1.22 19.75 8.00
C LEU A 250 2.39 20.15 8.90
N ASP A 251 2.24 20.06 10.22
CA ASP A 251 3.32 20.29 11.18
C ASP A 251 4.48 19.30 10.93
N LEU A 252 4.15 18.01 10.72
CA LEU A 252 5.15 16.99 10.35
C LEU A 252 5.90 17.35 9.06
N VAL A 253 5.24 17.96 8.08
CA VAL A 253 5.89 18.45 6.85
C VAL A 253 6.83 19.60 7.17
N GLU A 254 6.40 20.57 7.99
CA GLU A 254 7.23 21.71 8.39
C GLU A 254 8.48 21.26 9.13
N ASP A 255 8.35 20.36 10.11
CA ASP A 255 9.48 19.78 10.84
C ASP A 255 10.46 19.09 9.88
N ASN A 256 9.96 18.32 8.91
CA ASN A 256 10.81 17.68 7.91
C ASN A 256 11.55 18.65 6.98
N VAL A 257 11.02 19.87 6.79
CA VAL A 257 11.71 20.96 6.09
C VAL A 257 12.79 21.56 6.98
N PHE A 258 12.49 21.89 8.23
CA PHE A 258 13.38 22.67 9.08
C PHE A 258 14.40 21.85 9.89
N GLU A 259 14.09 20.62 10.32
CA GLU A 259 15.04 19.75 11.02
C GLU A 259 16.13 19.20 10.08
N SER A 260 15.80 19.01 8.81
CA SER A 260 16.77 18.64 7.76
C SER A 260 17.87 19.70 7.52
N HIS A 261 17.75 20.88 8.15
CA HIS A 261 18.75 21.96 8.12
C HIS A 261 19.59 22.09 9.41
N ILE A 262 19.24 21.41 10.52
CA ILE A 262 19.93 21.58 11.81
C ILE A 262 21.15 20.67 11.95
N SER A 263 21.23 19.56 11.19
CA SER A 263 22.38 18.64 11.20
C SER A 263 23.67 19.22 10.57
N LEU A 264 23.59 20.35 9.86
CA LEU A 264 24.75 21.02 9.25
C LEU A 264 25.44 22.08 10.14
N LYS A 265 24.96 22.32 11.36
CA LYS A 265 25.54 23.33 12.27
C LYS A 265 26.22 22.77 13.54
N ARG A 266 26.32 21.45 13.72
CA ARG A 266 27.00 20.83 14.89
C ARG A 266 28.37 20.20 14.61
N SER A 267 28.97 20.41 13.44
CA SER A 267 30.31 19.92 13.09
C SER A 267 31.38 21.01 12.96
N VAL A 268 31.11 22.23 13.43
CA VAL A 268 32.14 23.26 13.60
C VAL A 268 31.89 23.96 14.94
N LEU A 269 32.55 23.45 15.98
CA LEU A 269 33.21 24.21 17.06
C LEU A 269 33.91 23.22 18.00
#